data_AF-A0A9W6HPS7-F1
#
_entry.id   AF-A0A9W6HPS7-F1
#
_cell.length_a   1.000
_cell.length_b   1.000
_cell.length_c   1.000
_cell.angle_alpha   90.00
_cell.angle_beta   90.00
_cell.angle_gamma   90.00
#
_symmetry.space_group_name_H-M   'P 1'
#
loop_
_entity.id
_entity.type
_entity.pdbx_description
1 polymer ?
#
loop_
_entity_poly.entity_id
_entity_poly.type
_entity_poly.pdbx_seq_one_letter_code
_entity_poly.pdbx_strand_id
1 'polypeptide(L)'
;MGDDEPAVDWEGVIREMITRATEAAPTEPGVYKMPCGECVVDFFITAEGEERWLVAGDDRSYTRETVAIARHGDHPWERLYTLADAAREVARVAAANGGDIDRVLEELVEAIDDREVERVVRERDGMSGEPLEDVAARFGVDVDEL
;
A
#
# COMPACT_ATOMS: atom_id res chain seq x y z
N MET A 1 1.17 -3.49 53.37
CA MET A 1 1.19 -2.19 52.66
C MET A 1 0.66 -2.51 51.28
N GLY A 2 -0.43 -1.88 50.86
CA GLY A 2 -1.09 -2.22 49.60
C GLY A 2 -0.27 -1.64 48.45
N ASP A 3 0.18 -2.52 47.57
CA ASP A 3 0.68 -2.14 46.25
C ASP A 3 -0.55 -1.80 45.38
N ASP A 4 -1.10 -0.61 45.56
CA ASP A 4 -1.99 0.01 44.59
C ASP A 4 -1.10 0.74 43.57
N GLU A 5 -0.59 0.00 42.59
CA GLU A 5 -0.07 0.63 41.38
C GLU A 5 -1.17 1.54 40.79
N PRO A 6 -0.89 2.82 40.49
CA PRO A 6 -1.90 3.70 39.96
C PRO A 6 -2.47 3.12 38.67
N ALA A 7 -3.79 2.94 38.62
CA ALA A 7 -4.48 2.44 37.45
C ALA A 7 -4.16 3.33 36.25
N VAL A 8 -3.50 2.75 35.23
CA VAL A 8 -3.13 3.46 34.02
C VAL A 8 -4.41 3.98 33.33
N ASP A 9 -4.46 5.29 33.07
CA ASP A 9 -5.51 5.90 32.26
C ASP A 9 -5.30 5.54 30.78
N TRP A 10 -5.78 4.36 30.41
CA TRP A 10 -5.68 3.85 29.05
C TRP A 10 -6.43 4.72 28.04
N GLU A 11 -7.51 5.38 28.45
CA GLU A 11 -8.26 6.27 27.56
C GLU A 11 -7.45 7.51 27.21
N GLY A 12 -6.80 8.12 28.21
CA GLY A 12 -5.87 9.23 28.02
C GLY A 12 -4.70 8.85 27.09
N VAL A 13 -4.08 7.68 27.32
CA VAL A 13 -2.98 7.18 26.49
C VAL A 13 -3.40 6.98 25.04
N ILE A 14 -4.56 6.35 24.80
CA ILE A 14 -5.05 6.11 23.44
C ILE A 14 -5.34 7.44 22.72
N ARG A 15 -5.99 8.41 23.39
CA ARG A 15 -6.24 9.72 22.79
C ARG A 15 -4.95 10.44 22.41
N GLU A 16 -3.95 10.43 23.27
CA GLU A 16 -2.64 11.03 22.97
C GLU A 16 -1.94 10.36 21.79
N MET A 17 -2.03 9.03 21.68
CA MET A 17 -1.50 8.29 20.52
C MET A 17 -2.21 8.71 19.23
N ILE A 18 -3.54 8.82 19.25
CA ILE A 18 -4.34 9.24 18.07
C ILE A 18 -3.99 10.67 17.67
N THR A 19 -3.88 11.58 18.64
CA THR A 19 -3.49 12.99 18.38
C THR A 19 -2.13 13.04 17.70
N ARG A 20 -1.10 12.39 18.26
CA ARG A 20 0.25 12.38 17.68
C ARG A 20 0.28 11.74 16.29
N ALA A 21 -0.49 10.66 16.08
CA ALA A 21 -0.57 10.02 14.77
C ALA A 21 -1.27 10.91 13.74
N THR A 22 -2.30 11.64 14.15
CA THR A 22 -3.05 12.58 13.31
C THR A 22 -2.19 13.77 12.91
N GLU A 23 -1.44 14.35 13.86
CA GLU A 23 -0.51 15.46 13.60
C GLU A 23 0.65 15.07 12.69
N ALA A 24 1.10 13.82 12.76
CA ALA A 24 2.16 13.30 11.91
C ALA A 24 1.69 12.90 10.49
N ALA A 25 0.38 12.81 10.26
CA ALA A 25 -0.17 12.40 8.98
C ALA A 25 0.00 13.51 7.93
N PRO A 26 0.18 13.17 6.63
CA PRO A 26 0.32 14.17 5.58
C PRO A 26 -0.84 15.17 5.50
N THR A 27 -0.49 16.40 5.14
CA THR A 27 -1.42 17.54 4.98
C THR A 27 -1.52 18.06 3.55
N GLU A 28 -0.73 17.52 2.64
CA GLU A 28 -0.82 17.81 1.21
C GLU A 28 -1.39 16.61 0.45
N PRO A 29 -2.30 16.81 -0.52
CA PRO A 29 -2.78 15.73 -1.37
C PRO A 29 -1.68 14.98 -2.10
N GLY A 30 -1.85 13.67 -2.22
CA GLY A 30 -0.93 12.78 -2.90
C GLY A 30 -1.03 11.34 -2.42
N VAL A 31 -0.25 10.49 -3.07
CA VAL A 31 -0.12 9.08 -2.69
C VAL A 31 1.01 8.95 -1.68
N TYR A 32 0.77 8.22 -0.60
CA TYR A 32 1.71 8.05 0.49
C TYR A 32 1.84 6.59 0.88
N LYS A 33 3.07 6.20 1.21
CA LYS A 33 3.37 4.97 1.91
C LYS A 33 3.24 5.21 3.41
N MET A 34 2.47 4.36 4.07
CA MET A 34 2.25 4.45 5.50
C MET A 34 3.50 4.06 6.30
N PRO A 35 3.58 4.45 7.58
CA PRO A 35 4.63 4.06 8.54
C PRO A 35 4.91 2.57 8.71
N CYS A 36 4.05 1.70 8.18
CA CYS A 36 4.28 0.26 8.17
C CYS A 36 5.24 -0.21 7.09
N GLY A 37 5.52 0.64 6.09
CA GLY A 37 6.43 0.28 5.01
C GLY A 37 5.81 -0.62 3.93
N GLU A 38 4.50 -0.84 3.95
CA GLU A 38 3.81 -1.69 2.95
C GLU A 38 2.50 -1.07 2.45
N CYS A 39 1.67 -0.54 3.35
CA CYS A 39 0.38 0.04 2.97
C CYS A 39 0.55 1.35 2.22
N VAL A 40 -0.26 1.54 1.18
CA VAL A 40 -0.31 2.75 0.36
C VAL A 40 -1.69 3.36 0.46
N VAL A 41 -1.73 4.67 0.67
CA VAL A 41 -2.96 5.46 0.75
C VAL A 41 -2.91 6.64 -0.21
N ASP A 42 -4.07 6.99 -0.77
CA ASP A 42 -4.24 8.19 -1.59
C ASP A 42 -5.00 9.24 -0.80
N PHE A 43 -4.37 10.38 -0.54
CA PHE A 43 -4.98 11.53 0.12
C PHE A 43 -5.39 12.58 -0.91
N PHE A 44 -6.65 12.97 -0.89
CA PHE A 44 -7.21 13.97 -1.79
C PHE A 44 -8.22 14.87 -1.07
N ILE A 45 -8.51 16.00 -1.71
CA ILE A 45 -9.57 16.93 -1.29
C ILE A 45 -10.75 16.76 -2.25
N THR A 46 -11.96 16.55 -1.73
CA THR A 46 -13.17 16.43 -2.55
C THR A 46 -13.55 17.76 -3.19
N ALA A 47 -14.53 17.74 -4.09
CA ALA A 47 -15.07 18.95 -4.69
C ALA A 47 -15.69 19.91 -3.65
N GLU A 48 -16.17 19.37 -2.52
CA GLU A 48 -16.71 20.09 -1.39
C GLU A 48 -15.63 20.67 -0.46
N GLY A 49 -14.35 20.38 -0.72
CA GLY A 49 -13.24 20.83 0.12
C GLY A 49 -12.94 19.91 1.30
N GLU A 50 -13.48 18.68 1.33
CA GLU A 50 -13.29 17.75 2.44
C GLU A 50 -12.06 16.86 2.23
N GLU A 51 -11.30 16.62 3.29
CA GLU A 51 -10.17 15.70 3.26
C GLU A 51 -10.64 14.25 3.29
N ARG A 52 -10.20 13.45 2.31
CA ARG A 52 -10.54 12.02 2.21
C ARG A 52 -9.32 11.20 1.85
N TRP A 53 -9.30 9.97 2.34
CA TRP A 53 -8.22 9.03 2.16
C TRP A 53 -8.75 7.73 1.58
N LEU A 54 -8.11 7.21 0.52
CA LEU A 54 -8.36 5.86 0.00
C LEU A 54 -7.23 4.94 0.42
N VAL A 55 -7.56 3.71 0.76
CA VAL A 55 -6.58 2.63 0.98
C VAL A 55 -6.61 1.74 -0.25
N ALA A 56 -5.45 1.43 -0.82
CA ALA A 56 -5.39 0.55 -1.99
C ALA A 56 -6.08 -0.80 -1.69
N GLY A 57 -7.05 -1.19 -2.51
CA GLY A 57 -7.82 -2.42 -2.34
C GLY A 57 -9.06 -2.32 -1.44
N ASP A 58 -9.41 -1.12 -0.96
CA ASP A 58 -10.66 -0.85 -0.24
C ASP A 58 -11.50 0.21 -0.99
N ASP A 59 -12.77 -0.08 -1.21
CA ASP A 59 -13.70 0.81 -1.92
C ASP A 59 -14.17 2.00 -1.06
N ARG A 60 -13.87 1.98 0.25
CA ARG A 60 -14.28 3.02 1.18
C ARG A 60 -13.24 4.13 1.24
N SER A 61 -13.73 5.34 1.51
CA SER A 61 -12.88 6.45 1.91
C SER A 61 -12.92 6.68 3.43
N TYR A 62 -11.82 7.22 3.95
CA TYR A 62 -11.57 7.41 5.38
C TYR A 62 -11.26 8.85 5.71
N THR A 63 -11.42 9.21 6.99
CA THR A 63 -10.98 10.50 7.53
C THR A 63 -9.51 10.42 7.94
N ARG A 64 -8.87 11.58 8.11
CA ARG A 64 -7.51 11.66 8.65
C ARG A 64 -7.37 10.92 9.98
N GLU A 65 -8.34 11.08 10.89
CA GLU A 65 -8.33 10.41 12.19
C GLU A 65 -8.36 8.89 12.05
N THR A 66 -9.19 8.34 11.15
CA THR A 66 -9.25 6.89 10.94
C THR A 66 -7.95 6.34 10.36
N VAL A 67 -7.36 7.03 9.39
CA VAL A 67 -6.05 6.62 8.82
C VAL A 67 -4.93 6.76 9.85
N ALA A 68 -4.98 7.79 10.69
CA ALA A 68 -4.03 7.97 11.77
C ALA A 68 -4.13 6.90 12.85
N ILE A 69 -5.33 6.43 13.19
CA ILE A 69 -5.52 5.26 14.07
C ILE A 69 -4.94 4.01 13.43
N ALA A 70 -5.16 3.84 12.12
CA ALA A 70 -4.57 2.74 11.35
C ALA A 70 -3.07 2.92 11.10
N ARG A 71 -2.42 3.97 11.61
CA ARG A 71 -0.97 4.12 11.53
C ARG A 71 -0.31 3.01 12.36
N HIS A 72 0.17 1.98 11.67
CA HIS A 72 0.99 0.92 12.25
C HIS A 72 2.43 1.04 11.75
N GLY A 73 3.40 0.64 12.56
CA GLY A 73 4.82 0.67 12.23
C GLY A 73 5.53 2.01 12.52
N ASP A 74 6.85 1.97 12.39
CA ASP A 74 7.77 3.01 12.89
C ASP A 74 8.44 3.83 11.78
N HIS A 75 8.17 3.53 10.51
CA HIS A 75 8.74 4.29 9.39
C HIS A 75 8.10 5.69 9.29
N PRO A 76 8.81 6.70 8.76
CA PRO A 76 8.18 7.96 8.41
C PRO A 76 7.17 7.77 7.28
N TRP A 77 6.19 8.67 7.18
CA TRP A 77 5.38 8.78 5.98
C TRP A 77 6.26 9.12 4.77
N GLU A 78 6.12 8.36 3.71
CA GLU A 78 6.88 8.58 2.47
C GLU A 78 5.89 8.99 1.37
N ARG A 79 6.06 10.19 0.82
CA ARG A 79 5.28 10.63 -0.34
C ARG A 79 5.77 9.86 -1.55
N LEU A 80 4.87 9.08 -2.15
CA LEU A 80 5.13 8.45 -3.42
C LEU A 80 4.99 9.50 -4.53
N TYR A 81 5.70 9.30 -5.64
CA TYR A 81 5.75 10.25 -6.75
C TYR A 81 4.36 10.76 -7.10
N THR A 82 4.20 12.08 -7.15
CA THR A 82 2.95 12.65 -7.65
C THR A 82 2.80 12.34 -9.13
N LEU A 83 1.58 12.33 -9.66
CA LEU A 83 1.38 12.22 -11.12
C LEU A 83 2.14 13.31 -11.89
N ALA A 84 2.32 14.50 -11.28
CA ALA A 84 3.12 15.57 -11.87
C ALA A 84 4.61 15.24 -11.90
N ASP A 85 5.15 14.58 -10.87
CA ASP A 85 6.54 14.14 -10.84
C ASP A 85 6.78 12.97 -11.80
N ALA A 86 5.84 12.02 -11.85
CA ALA A 86 5.85 10.94 -12.83
C ALA A 86 5.80 11.50 -14.27
N ALA A 87 4.89 12.44 -14.55
CA ALA A 87 4.80 13.08 -15.86
C ALA A 87 6.06 13.87 -16.23
N ARG A 88 6.65 14.60 -15.26
CA ARG A 88 7.91 15.32 -15.48
C ARG A 88 9.06 14.36 -15.79
N GLU A 89 9.09 13.22 -15.11
CA GLU A 89 10.10 12.20 -15.31
C GLU A 89 9.94 11.50 -16.67
N VAL A 90 8.72 11.12 -17.06
CA VAL A 90 8.42 10.58 -18.39
C VAL A 90 8.82 11.57 -19.48
N ALA A 91 8.49 12.85 -19.34
CA ALA A 91 8.89 13.89 -20.28
C ALA A 91 10.41 14.06 -20.37
N ARG A 92 11.12 13.97 -19.24
CA ARG A 92 12.59 14.02 -19.18
C ARG A 92 13.22 12.84 -19.92
N VAL A 93 12.70 11.63 -19.69
CA VAL A 93 13.18 10.39 -20.33
C VAL A 93 12.89 10.43 -21.83
N ALA A 94 11.70 10.86 -22.24
CA ALA A 94 11.36 11.02 -23.65
C ALA A 94 12.31 12.02 -24.33
N ALA A 95 12.55 13.19 -23.73
CA ALA A 95 13.48 14.18 -24.27
C ALA A 95 14.92 13.63 -24.42
N ALA A 96 15.37 12.78 -23.50
CA ALA A 96 16.67 12.11 -23.58
C ALA A 96 16.73 11.02 -24.67
N ASN A 97 15.59 10.48 -25.08
CA ASN A 97 15.45 9.36 -26.02
C ASN A 97 14.92 9.76 -27.41
N GLY A 98 15.05 11.04 -27.79
CA GLY A 98 14.65 11.54 -29.11
C GLY A 98 13.24 12.17 -29.16
N GLY A 99 12.60 12.35 -28.01
CA GLY A 99 11.31 13.02 -27.86
C GLY A 99 10.09 12.12 -28.03
N ASP A 100 10.28 10.81 -28.21
CA ASP A 100 9.19 9.86 -28.42
C ASP A 100 8.59 9.42 -27.08
N ILE A 101 7.48 10.05 -26.70
CA ILE A 101 6.75 9.73 -25.46
C ILE A 101 6.07 8.37 -25.55
N ASP A 102 5.54 8.01 -26.72
CA ASP A 102 4.76 6.78 -26.89
C ASP A 102 5.66 5.56 -26.70
N ARG A 103 6.87 5.61 -27.26
CA ARG A 103 7.88 4.57 -27.05
C ARG A 103 8.28 4.41 -25.58
N VAL A 104 8.44 5.51 -24.85
CA VAL A 104 8.78 5.46 -23.41
C VAL A 104 7.64 4.86 -22.59
N LEU A 105 6.39 5.13 -22.96
CA LEU A 105 5.23 4.53 -22.30
C LEU A 105 5.11 3.04 -22.60
N GLU A 106 5.34 2.62 -23.85
CA GLU A 106 5.37 1.20 -24.24
C GLU A 106 6.44 0.43 -23.47
N GLU A 107 7.69 0.93 -23.45
CA GLU A 107 8.79 0.33 -22.67
C GLU A 107 8.47 0.23 -21.17
N LEU A 108 7.75 1.22 -20.62
CA LEU A 108 7.36 1.22 -19.20
C LEU A 108 6.29 0.16 -18.90
N VAL A 109 5.32 -0.04 -19.79
CA VAL A 109 4.29 -1.07 -19.65
C VAL A 109 4.93 -2.46 -19.70
N GLU A 110 5.80 -2.71 -20.69
CA GLU A 110 6.52 -3.99 -20.81
C GLU A 110 7.33 -4.29 -19.53
N ALA A 111 8.04 -3.30 -18.97
CA ALA A 111 8.80 -3.49 -17.75
C ALA A 111 7.92 -3.76 -16.50
N ILE A 112 6.70 -3.22 -16.46
CA ILE A 112 5.74 -3.50 -15.38
C ILE A 112 5.23 -4.94 -15.50
N ASP A 113 4.87 -5.36 -16.71
CA ASP A 113 4.38 -6.72 -17.00
C ASP A 113 5.47 -7.76 -16.68
N ASP A 114 6.71 -7.52 -17.09
CA ASP A 114 7.85 -8.40 -16.77
C ASP A 114 8.05 -8.53 -15.26
N ARG A 115 7.93 -7.43 -14.51
CA ARG A 115 8.05 -7.46 -13.05
C ARG A 115 6.89 -8.22 -12.38
N GLU A 116 5.68 -8.13 -12.92
CA GLU A 116 4.54 -8.93 -12.46
C GLU A 116 4.76 -10.42 -12.73
N VAL A 117 5.26 -10.77 -13.92
CA VAL A 117 5.67 -12.13 -14.26
C VAL A 117 6.74 -12.63 -13.28
N GLU A 118 7.78 -11.85 -13.00
CA GLU A 118 8.80 -12.21 -12.01
C GLU A 118 8.23 -12.40 -10.60
N ARG A 119 7.26 -11.56 -10.19
CA ARG A 119 6.57 -11.72 -8.90
C ARG A 119 5.83 -13.04 -8.85
N VAL A 120 5.04 -13.36 -9.88
CA VAL A 120 4.29 -14.61 -10.00
C VAL A 120 5.21 -15.82 -9.98
N VAL A 121 6.35 -15.76 -10.69
CA VAL A 121 7.36 -16.83 -10.68
C VAL A 121 7.93 -17.03 -9.28
N ARG A 122 8.32 -15.96 -8.58
CA ARG A 122 8.82 -16.05 -7.19
C ARG A 122 7.78 -16.58 -6.20
N GLU A 123 6.53 -16.13 -6.32
CA GLU A 123 5.42 -16.64 -5.49
C GLU A 123 5.19 -18.13 -5.74
N ARG A 124 5.27 -18.57 -7.00
CA ARG A 124 5.18 -19.98 -7.38
C ARG A 124 6.33 -20.82 -6.83
N ASP A 125 7.56 -20.32 -6.89
CA ASP A 125 8.74 -21.02 -6.36
C ASP A 125 8.72 -21.09 -4.81
N GLY A 126 8.05 -20.14 -4.15
CA GLY A 126 7.84 -20.11 -2.71
C GLY A 126 6.70 -20.99 -2.21
N MET A 127 5.83 -21.48 -3.10
CA MET A 127 4.81 -22.47 -2.75
C MET A 127 5.47 -23.85 -2.69
N SER A 128 5.44 -24.48 -1.51
CA SER A 128 5.75 -25.91 -1.40
C SER A 128 4.70 -26.69 -2.21
N GLY A 129 5.04 -27.06 -3.44
CA GLY A 129 4.17 -27.87 -4.28
C GLY A 129 4.10 -29.29 -3.73
N GLU A 130 2.99 -29.63 -3.09
CA GLU A 130 2.59 -31.03 -2.92
C GLU A 130 2.07 -31.55 -4.27
N PRO A 131 2.44 -32.76 -4.72
CA PRO A 131 1.92 -33.34 -5.96
C PRO A 131 0.39 -33.28 -6.00
N LEU A 132 -0.18 -32.95 -7.15
CA LEU A 132 -1.63 -32.79 -7.31
C LEU A 132 -2.36 -34.09 -6.93
N GLU A 133 -1.72 -35.23 -7.17
CA GLU A 133 -2.18 -36.58 -6.83
C GLU A 133 -2.31 -36.76 -5.31
N ASP A 134 -1.37 -36.24 -4.53
CA ASP A 134 -1.38 -36.32 -3.06
C ASP A 134 -2.49 -35.43 -2.47
N VAL A 135 -2.69 -34.24 -3.06
CA VAL A 135 -3.80 -33.34 -2.70
C VAL A 135 -5.14 -33.96 -3.08
N ALA A 136 -5.26 -34.51 -4.28
CA ALA A 136 -6.50 -35.13 -4.76
C ALA A 136 -6.87 -36.37 -3.94
N ALA A 137 -5.89 -37.21 -3.57
CA ALA A 137 -6.09 -38.34 -2.68
C ALA A 137 -6.62 -37.93 -1.29
N ARG A 138 -6.14 -36.80 -0.74
CA ARG A 138 -6.63 -36.26 0.53
C ARG A 138 -8.10 -35.86 0.48
N PHE A 139 -8.59 -35.41 -0.67
CA PHE A 139 -9.98 -34.98 -0.85
C PHE A 139 -10.86 -36.03 -1.55
N GLY A 140 -10.31 -37.20 -1.88
CA GLY A 140 -11.05 -38.27 -2.57
C GLY A 140 -11.46 -37.89 -3.99
N VAL A 141 -10.69 -37.03 -4.65
CA VAL A 141 -10.91 -36.61 -6.04
C VAL A 141 -10.04 -37.49 -6.93
N ASP A 142 -10.64 -38.06 -7.97
CA ASP A 142 -9.89 -38.74 -9.02
C ASP A 142 -9.39 -37.69 -10.03
N VAL A 143 -8.07 -37.58 -10.17
CA VAL A 143 -7.43 -36.61 -11.07
C VAL A 143 -7.65 -36.99 -12.54
N ASP A 144 -7.83 -38.29 -12.82
CA ASP A 144 -8.05 -38.79 -14.18
C ASP A 144 -9.51 -38.56 -14.66
N GLU A 145 -10.40 -38.10 -13.77
CA GLU A 145 -11.81 -37.75 -14.06
C GLU A 145 -12.10 -36.24 -14.12
N LEU A 146 -11.07 -35.38 -13.96
CA LEU A 146 -11.17 -33.91 -14.09
C LEU A 146 -10.90 -33.43 -15.52
#